data_AF-A0A256YUW2-F1
#
_entry.id   AF-A0A256YUW2-F1
#
_cell.length_a   1.000
_cell.length_b   1.000
_cell.length_c   1.000
_cell.angle_alpha   90.00
_cell.angle_beta   90.00
_cell.angle_gamma   90.00
#
_symmetry.space_group_name_H-M   'P 1'
#
loop_
_entity.id
_entity.type
_entity.pdbx_description
1 polymer ?
#
loop_
_entity_poly.entity_id
_entity_poly.type
_entity_poly.pdbx_seq_one_letter_code
_entity_poly.pdbx_strand_id
1 'polypeptide(L)' 'MKAISAKVTKALNSGSLLDCADNSGAKKVKIISFKTYKGRKRRHPRGGVGDVVSCTVKKGVFKLRHKV' A
#
# COMPACT_ATOMS: atom_id res chain seq x y z
N MET A 1 -4.89 12.18 9.98
CA MET A 1 -3.77 12.49 9.08
C MET A 1 -3.84 13.98 8.76
N LYS A 2 -2.69 14.65 8.58
CA LYS A 2 -2.69 16.06 8.15
C LYS A 2 -3.27 16.17 6.74
N ALA A 3 -3.88 17.31 6.43
CA ALA A 3 -4.39 17.56 5.09
C ALA A 3 -3.24 17.60 4.08
N ILE A 4 -3.48 17.04 2.89
CA ILE A 4 -2.60 17.17 1.73
C ILE A 4 -3.12 18.30 0.84
N SER A 5 -2.23 18.96 0.10
CA SER A 5 -2.59 20.11 -0.76
C SER A 5 -3.40 19.75 -2.01
N ALA A 6 -3.56 18.45 -2.32
CA ALA A 6 -4.16 17.98 -3.56
C ALA A 6 -5.32 17.01 -3.33
N LYS A 7 -6.29 17.01 -4.27
CA LYS A 7 -7.34 16.00 -4.34
C LYS A 7 -6.84 14.80 -5.13
N VAL A 8 -6.51 13.72 -4.43
CA VAL A 8 -5.89 12.54 -5.03
C VAL A 8 -6.93 11.54 -5.56
N THR A 9 -6.79 11.14 -6.82
CA THR A 9 -7.53 10.00 -7.38
C THR A 9 -6.95 8.69 -6.84
N LYS A 10 -7.82 7.84 -6.28
CA LYS A 10 -7.43 6.57 -5.64
C LYS A 10 -7.25 5.47 -6.69
N ALA A 11 -6.05 5.36 -7.23
CA ALA A 11 -5.70 4.43 -8.30
C ALA A 11 -5.20 3.06 -7.80
N LEU A 12 -4.97 2.89 -6.51
CA LEU A 12 -4.40 1.67 -5.94
C LEU A 12 -5.45 0.90 -5.15
N ASN A 13 -5.47 -0.42 -5.33
CA ASN A 13 -6.38 -1.32 -4.62
C ASN A 13 -5.62 -2.23 -3.66
N SER A 14 -6.35 -2.86 -2.74
CA SER A 14 -5.81 -4.02 -2.02
C SER A 14 -5.38 -5.08 -3.04
N GLY A 15 -4.16 -5.57 -2.88
CA GLY A 15 -3.53 -6.50 -3.79
C GLY A 15 -2.66 -5.89 -4.88
N SER A 16 -2.67 -4.57 -5.08
CA SER A 16 -1.76 -3.89 -6.01
C SER A 16 -0.31 -4.12 -5.64
N LEU A 17 0.54 -4.34 -6.66
CA LEU A 17 1.98 -4.45 -6.54
C LEU A 17 2.62 -3.09 -6.81
N LEU A 18 3.54 -2.70 -5.95
CA LEU A 18 4.28 -1.44 -6.03
C LEU A 18 5.77 -1.72 -5.92
N ASP A 19 6.57 -0.85 -6.51
CA ASP A 19 8.00 -0.81 -6.26
C ASP A 19 8.26 -0.12 -4.92
N CYS A 20 9.22 -0.65 -4.17
CA CYS A 20 9.60 -0.11 -2.88
C CYS A 20 10.75 0.89 -3.07
N ALA A 21 10.45 2.17 -2.86
CA ALA A 21 11.42 3.26 -2.96
C ALA A 21 12.08 3.53 -1.59
N ASP A 22 12.73 2.51 -1.03
CA ASP A 22 13.51 2.61 0.20
C ASP A 22 14.82 1.80 0.10
N ASN A 23 15.65 1.87 1.14
CA ASN A 23 16.89 1.10 1.26
C ASN A 23 16.78 -0.06 2.26
N SER A 24 15.56 -0.53 2.57
CA SER A 24 15.33 -1.64 3.52
C SER A 24 15.77 -2.99 2.95
N GLY A 25 15.88 -3.10 1.63
CA GLY A 25 16.11 -4.36 0.90
C GLY A 25 14.82 -4.98 0.36
N ALA A 26 13.66 -4.37 0.59
CA ALA A 26 12.45 -4.64 -0.18
C ALA A 26 12.57 -4.04 -1.60
N LYS A 27 12.08 -4.75 -2.62
CA LYS A 27 12.07 -4.30 -4.02
C LYS A 27 10.65 -4.14 -4.55
N LYS A 28 9.78 -5.11 -4.26
CA LYS A 28 8.34 -5.02 -4.58
C LYS A 28 7.51 -5.37 -3.37
N VAL A 29 6.49 -4.56 -3.12
CA VAL A 29 5.52 -4.73 -2.03
C VAL A 29 4.11 -4.91 -2.59
N LYS A 30 3.28 -5.69 -1.89
CA LYS A 30 1.86 -5.87 -2.20
C LYS A 30 1.04 -5.21 -1.11
N ILE A 31 0.10 -4.33 -1.47
CA ILE A 31 -0.84 -3.73 -0.53
C ILE A 31 -1.78 -4.80 0.03
N ILE A 32 -1.94 -4.83 1.35
CA ILE A 32 -2.94 -5.67 2.04
C ILE A 32 -4.16 -4.83 2.39
N SER A 33 -3.97 -3.71 3.09
CA SER A 33 -5.04 -2.86 3.57
C SER A 33 -4.60 -1.40 3.69
N PHE A 34 -5.58 -0.50 3.76
CA PHE A 34 -5.38 0.94 3.96
C PHE A 34 -5.86 1.32 5.36
N LYS A 35 -5.01 1.95 6.17
CA LYS A 35 -5.19 2.13 7.62
C LYS A 35 -6.54 2.77 8.01
N THR A 36 -7.00 3.76 7.26
CA THR A 36 -8.22 4.53 7.59
C THR A 36 -9.40 4.24 6.64
N TYR A 37 -9.29 3.24 5.79
CA TYR A 37 -10.32 2.97 4.78
C TYR A 37 -11.54 2.27 5.38
N LYS A 38 -12.73 2.86 5.16
CA LYS A 38 -14.02 2.23 5.41
C LYS A 38 -14.70 1.93 4.08
N GLY A 39 -14.99 0.65 3.84
CA GLY A 39 -15.52 0.17 2.57
C GLY A 39 -17.03 0.35 2.39
N ARG A 40 -17.53 -0.13 1.24
CA ARG A 40 -18.95 -0.35 0.97
C ARG A 40 -19.10 -1.67 0.21
N LYS A 41 -20.29 -2.27 0.23
CA LYS A 41 -20.60 -3.53 -0.46
C LYS A 41 -20.14 -3.48 -1.93
N ARG A 42 -19.44 -4.53 -2.40
CA ARG A 42 -18.87 -4.67 -3.75
C ARG A 42 -17.77 -3.66 -4.14
N ARG A 43 -17.21 -2.88 -3.21
CA ARG A 43 -16.09 -1.97 -3.51
C ARG A 43 -14.77 -2.53 -2.97
N HIS A 44 -13.80 -2.73 -3.86
CA HIS A 44 -12.44 -3.04 -3.44
C HIS A 44 -11.84 -1.93 -2.59
N PRO A 45 -11.13 -2.25 -1.49
CA PRO A 45 -10.37 -1.25 -0.75
C PRO A 45 -9.43 -0.49 -1.67
N ARG A 46 -9.41 0.83 -1.55
CA ARG A 46 -8.65 1.71 -2.43
C ARG A 46 -8.02 2.89 -1.71
N GLY A 47 -6.89 3.33 -2.22
CA GLY A 47 -6.16 4.49 -1.76
C GLY A 47 -5.26 5.08 -2.83
N GLY A 48 -4.45 6.06 -2.43
CA GLY A 48 -3.52 6.76 -3.29
C GLY A 48 -2.39 7.42 -2.51
N VAL A 49 -1.77 8.42 -3.13
CA VAL A 49 -0.69 9.20 -2.53
C VAL A 49 -1.12 9.77 -1.17
N GLY A 50 -0.27 9.55 -0.15
CA GLY A 50 -0.50 10.01 1.22
C GLY A 50 -1.27 9.05 2.13
N ASP A 51 -1.84 7.95 1.59
CA ASP A 51 -2.46 6.93 2.42
C ASP A 51 -1.40 6.01 3.07
N VAL A 52 -1.61 5.68 4.35
CA VAL A 52 -0.80 4.67 5.06
C VAL A 52 -1.39 3.28 4.81
N VAL A 53 -0.53 2.35 4.41
CA VAL A 53 -0.92 0.97 4.05
C VAL A 53 -0.17 -0.06 4.87
N SER A 54 -0.82 -1.18 5.16
CA SER A 54 -0.14 -2.42 5.52
C SER A 54 0.21 -3.16 4.22
N CYS A 55 1.44 -3.63 4.11
CA CYS A 55 1.94 -4.27 2.89
C CYS A 55 2.80 -5.48 3.21
N THR A 56 3.04 -6.33 2.21
CA THR A 56 3.97 -7.47 2.35
C THR A 56 5.00 -7.44 1.25
N VAL A 57 6.24 -7.81 1.56
CA VAL A 57 7.33 -7.86 0.58
C VAL A 57 7.17 -9.10 -0.30
N LYS A 58 7.02 -8.88 -1.61
CA LYS A 58 6.95 -9.93 -2.64
C LYS A 58 8.29 -10.17 -3.32
N LYS A 59 9.11 -9.13 -3.49
CA LYS A 59 10.49 -9.25 -3.97
C LYS A 59 11.41 -8.44 -3.08
N GLY A 60 12.57 -8.99 -2.73
CA GLY A 60 13.54 -8.37 -1.82
C GLY A 60 14.41 -9.41 -1.12
N VAL A 61 15.14 -8.98 -0.08
CA VAL A 61 15.93 -9.84 0.81
C VAL A 61 15.03 -10.89 1.47
N PHE A 62 15.51 -12.13 1.57
CA PHE A 62 14.73 -13.27 2.07
C PHE A 62 14.12 -13.02 3.46
N LYS A 63 14.89 -12.42 4.38
CA LYS A 63 14.46 -12.07 5.76
C LYS A 63 13.20 -11.19 5.82
N LEU A 64 12.92 -10.42 4.77
CA LEU A 64 11.78 -9.50 4.70
C LEU A 64 10.57 -10.09 3.96
N ARG A 65 10.78 -11.13 3.15
CA ARG A 65 9.68 -11.78 2.41
C ARG A 65 8.71 -12.40 3.41
N HIS A 66 7.42 -12.39 3.04
CA HIS A 66 6.32 -12.94 3.85
C HIS A 66 6.07 -12.26 5.20
N LYS A 67 6.82 -11.20 5.53
CA LYS A 67 6.49 -10.31 6.65
C LYS A 67 5.43 -9.30 6.24
N VAL A 68 4.65 -8.87 7.23
CA VAL A 68 3.65 -7.79 7.17
C VAL A 68 4.20 -6.58 7.88
#